data_AF-A0A9E5MJX3-F1
#
_entry.id   AF-A0A9E5MJX3-F1
#
_cell.length_a   1.000
_cell.length_b   1.000
_cell.length_c   1.000
_cell.angle_alpha   90.00
_cell.angle_beta   90.00
_cell.angle_gamma   90.00
#
_symmetry.space_group_name_H-M   'P 1'
#
loop_
_entity.id
_entity.type
_entity.pdbx_description
1 polymer ?
#
loop_
_entity_poly.entity_id
_entity_poly.type
_entity_poly.pdbx_seq_one_letter_code
_entity_poly.pdbx_strand_id
1 'polypeptide(L)'
;MKKLLIAVFILHVLVEGLVGLLLIVAPAKVVPTQDPALLMFAVNYGFAAVTMASVVFWTWSQRDNFRTMGVSLGVLATFHTALAMASVQMLAAGGSLAVLLIHTALAVLFWVLFFNRRQWCVE
;
A
#
# COMPACT_ATOMS: atom_id res chain seq x y z
N MET A 1 -9.63 -18.16 -2.72
CA MET A 1 -9.43 -16.70 -2.59
C MET A 1 -9.04 -16.22 -1.20
N LYS A 2 -9.62 -16.72 -0.11
CA LYS A 2 -9.28 -16.27 1.25
C LYS A 2 -7.80 -16.37 1.63
N LYS A 3 -7.09 -17.44 1.23
CA LYS A 3 -5.63 -17.56 1.44
C LYS A 3 -4.84 -16.46 0.73
N LEU A 4 -5.24 -16.12 -0.51
CA LEU A 4 -4.63 -15.03 -1.28
C LEU A 4 -4.86 -13.68 -0.60
N LEU A 5 -6.08 -13.41 -0.11
CA LEU A 5 -6.38 -12.20 0.66
C LEU A 5 -5.41 -12.04 1.84
N ILE A 6 -5.26 -13.09 2.65
CA ILE A 6 -4.38 -13.07 3.82
C ILE A 6 -2.93 -12.80 3.40
N ALA A 7 -2.44 -13.50 2.38
CA ALA A 7 -1.07 -13.30 1.88
C ALA A 7 -0.85 -11.86 1.39
N VAL A 8 -1.78 -11.30 0.63
CA VAL A 8 -1.69 -9.92 0.10
C VAL A 8 -1.78 -8.89 1.24
N PHE A 9 -2.64 -9.10 2.23
CA PHE A 9 -2.73 -8.24 3.41
C PHE A 9 -1.45 -8.25 4.23
N ILE A 10 -0.85 -9.42 4.47
CA ILE A 10 0.45 -9.53 5.14
C ILE A 10 1.52 -8.78 4.33
N LEU A 11 1.60 -9.03 3.02
CA LEU A 11 2.56 -8.37 2.14
C LEU A 11 2.41 -6.83 2.19
N HIS A 12 1.17 -6.33 2.08
CA HIS A 12 0.87 -4.90 2.16
C HIS A 12 1.29 -4.30 3.49
N VAL A 13 0.96 -4.95 4.62
CA VAL A 13 1.37 -4.48 5.95
C VAL A 13 2.89 -4.48 6.11
N LEU A 14 3.58 -5.49 5.59
CA LEU A 14 5.04 -5.54 5.64
C LEU A 14 5.68 -4.44 4.79
N VAL A 15 5.19 -4.23 3.57
CA VAL A 15 5.72 -3.20 2.66
C VAL A 15 5.40 -1.80 3.20
N GLU A 16 4.13 -1.45 3.36
CA GLU A 16 3.73 -0.09 3.73
C GLU A 16 3.97 0.21 5.21
N GLY A 17 3.76 -0.78 6.08
CA GLY A 17 3.99 -0.61 7.51
C GLY A 17 5.47 -0.43 7.85
N LEU A 18 6.35 -1.31 7.37
CA LEU A 18 7.79 -1.20 7.69
C LEU A 18 8.44 -0.01 6.97
N VAL A 19 8.15 0.21 5.68
CA VAL A 19 8.68 1.38 4.96
C VAL A 19 8.11 2.66 5.54
N GLY A 20 6.82 2.70 5.87
CA GLY A 20 6.19 3.85 6.51
C GLY A 20 6.84 4.19 7.85
N LEU A 21 7.06 3.18 8.70
CA LEU A 21 7.79 3.36 9.97
C LEU A 21 9.22 3.85 9.77
N LEU A 22 9.94 3.31 8.78
CA LEU A 22 11.29 3.77 8.45
C LEU A 22 11.30 5.25 8.06
N LEU A 23 10.34 5.69 7.25
CA LEU A 23 10.22 7.08 6.82
C LEU A 23 9.83 8.03 7.96
N ILE A 24 9.09 7.56 8.96
CA ILE A 24 8.74 8.36 10.15
C ILE A 24 9.94 8.48 11.09
N VAL A 25 10.57 7.35 11.45
CA VAL A 25 11.57 7.29 12.51
C VAL A 25 12.95 7.71 12.03
N ALA A 26 13.29 7.42 10.77
CA ALA A 26 14.61 7.67 10.20
C ALA A 26 14.54 8.17 8.75
N PRO A 27 13.79 9.25 8.44
CA PRO A 27 13.67 9.79 7.08
C PRO A 27 15.02 10.11 6.44
N ALA A 28 15.98 10.59 7.23
CA ALA A 28 17.34 10.91 6.81
C ALA A 28 18.12 9.70 6.26
N LYS A 29 17.72 8.46 6.58
CA LYS A 29 18.35 7.24 6.02
C LYS A 29 17.87 6.92 4.61
N VAL A 30 16.73 7.51 4.20
CA VAL A 30 16.08 7.23 2.92
C VAL A 30 16.20 8.40 1.95
N VAL A 31 16.24 9.64 2.46
CA VAL A 31 16.41 10.86 1.66
C VAL A 31 17.90 11.20 1.54
N PRO A 32 18.53 11.08 0.35
CA PRO A 32 19.98 11.25 0.21
C PRO A 32 20.45 12.69 0.39
N THR A 33 19.69 13.67 -0.09
CA THR A 33 20.09 15.08 -0.17
C THR A 33 19.95 15.83 1.15
N GLN A 34 19.32 15.22 2.17
CA GLN A 34 18.97 15.85 3.45
C GLN A 34 18.22 17.18 3.33
N ASP A 35 17.55 17.40 2.18
CA ASP A 35 16.73 18.58 1.96
C ASP A 35 15.54 18.62 2.93
N PRO A 36 15.30 19.74 3.65
CA PRO A 36 14.24 19.81 4.65
C PRO A 36 12.83 19.53 4.10
N ALA A 37 12.53 19.96 2.87
CA ALA A 37 11.22 19.74 2.27
C ALA A 37 11.03 18.26 1.91
N LEU A 38 12.06 17.60 1.37
CA LEU A 38 12.03 16.16 1.11
C LEU A 38 11.96 15.32 2.39
N LEU A 39 12.61 15.74 3.47
CA LEU A 39 12.52 15.08 4.77
C LEU A 39 11.10 15.19 5.35
N MET A 40 10.48 16.38 5.30
CA MET A 40 9.09 16.55 5.71
C MET A 40 8.13 15.71 4.85
N PHE A 41 8.35 15.70 3.53
CA PHE A 41 7.58 14.88 2.62
C PHE A 41 7.67 13.38 2.98
N ALA A 42 8.89 12.88 3.25
CA ALA A 42 9.12 11.50 3.65
C ALA A 42 8.35 11.14 4.92
N VAL A 43 8.40 11.98 5.96
CA VAL A 43 7.67 11.73 7.22
C VAL A 43 6.16 11.70 6.99
N ASN A 44 5.60 12.69 6.27
CA ASN A 44 4.17 12.74 5.96
C ASN A 44 3.72 11.52 5.14
N TYR A 45 4.51 11.14 4.15
CA TYR A 45 4.27 9.94 3.36
C TYR A 45 4.33 8.68 4.25
N GLY A 46 5.27 8.61 5.19
CA GLY A 46 5.36 7.51 6.14
C GLY A 46 4.11 7.34 7.00
N PHE A 47 3.53 8.44 7.50
CA PHE A 47 2.24 8.40 8.20
C PHE A 47 1.09 7.95 7.30
N ALA A 48 1.07 8.40 6.04
CA ALA A 48 0.08 7.94 5.06
C ALA A 48 0.20 6.42 4.81
N ALA A 49 1.42 5.91 4.61
CA ALA A 49 1.69 4.48 4.40
C ALA A 49 1.25 3.64 5.62
N VAL A 50 1.58 4.06 6.84
CA VAL A 50 1.14 3.39 8.08
C VAL A 50 -0.40 3.42 8.21
N THR A 51 -1.03 4.54 7.85
CA THR A 51 -2.50 4.66 7.86
C THR A 51 -3.12 3.64 6.90
N MET A 52 -2.57 3.49 5.69
CA MET A 52 -3.07 2.51 4.72
C MET A 52 -2.84 1.08 5.19
N ALA A 53 -1.66 0.78 5.74
CA ALA A 53 -1.37 -0.51 6.38
C ALA A 53 -2.38 -0.83 7.49
N SER A 54 -2.82 0.19 8.25
CA SER A 54 -3.77 0.02 9.35
C SER A 54 -5.15 -0.47 8.90
N VAL A 55 -5.55 -0.21 7.66
CA VAL A 55 -6.85 -0.64 7.10
C VAL A 55 -7.05 -2.14 7.29
N VAL A 56 -5.98 -2.93 7.13
CA VAL A 56 -6.01 -4.39 7.33
C VAL A 56 -6.43 -4.77 8.74
N PHE A 57 -5.85 -4.12 9.76
CA PHE A 57 -6.16 -4.43 11.16
C PHE A 57 -7.59 -4.03 11.52
N TRP A 58 -8.03 -2.84 11.09
CA TRP A 58 -9.37 -2.34 11.38
C TRP A 58 -10.49 -3.15 10.72
N THR A 59 -10.20 -3.76 9.57
CA THR A 59 -11.19 -4.48 8.77
C THR A 59 -11.09 -6.00 8.93
N TRP A 60 -10.12 -6.49 9.70
CA TRP A 60 -9.83 -7.91 9.84
C TRP A 60 -10.99 -8.75 10.39
N SER A 61 -11.69 -8.22 11.40
CA SER A 61 -12.88 -8.87 11.98
C SER A 61 -14.02 -8.99 10.96
N GLN A 62 -14.00 -8.15 9.92
CA GLN A 62 -14.98 -8.07 8.85
C GLN A 62 -14.43 -8.56 7.49
N ARG A 63 -13.36 -9.37 7.51
CA ARG A 63 -12.68 -9.85 6.29
C ARG A 63 -13.54 -10.73 5.37
N ASP A 64 -14.64 -11.25 5.91
CA ASP A 64 -15.63 -12.03 5.15
C ASP A 64 -16.87 -11.18 4.81
N ASN A 65 -17.00 -9.92 5.25
CA ASN A 65 -18.13 -9.07 4.90
C ASN A 65 -17.95 -8.47 3.49
N PHE A 66 -18.95 -8.64 2.62
CA PHE A 66 -18.88 -8.18 1.22
C PHE A 66 -18.72 -6.66 1.07
N ARG A 67 -19.41 -5.87 1.91
CA ARG A 67 -19.40 -4.40 1.84
C ARG A 67 -18.09 -3.85 2.38
N THR A 68 -17.66 -4.32 3.55
CA THR A 68 -16.41 -3.88 4.17
C THR A 68 -15.23 -4.19 3.26
N MET A 69 -15.12 -5.42 2.76
CA MET A 69 -14.04 -5.78 1.83
C MET A 69 -14.11 -5.04 0.49
N GLY A 70 -15.32 -4.71 0.01
CA GLY A 70 -15.47 -3.84 -1.15
C GLY A 70 -14.77 -2.49 -0.94
N VAL A 71 -15.03 -1.82 0.18
CA VAL A 71 -14.40 -0.55 0.51
C VAL A 71 -12.90 -0.72 0.74
N SER A 72 -12.49 -1.66 1.59
CA SER A 72 -11.08 -1.86 1.95
C SER A 72 -10.21 -2.18 0.73
N LEU A 73 -10.63 -3.15 -0.09
CA LEU A 73 -9.88 -3.53 -1.28
C LEU A 73 -9.89 -2.43 -2.34
N GLY A 74 -11.00 -1.72 -2.51
CA GLY A 74 -11.07 -0.58 -3.44
C GLY A 74 -10.13 0.55 -3.06
N VAL A 75 -10.07 0.89 -1.77
CA VAL A 75 -9.15 1.90 -1.22
C VAL A 75 -7.69 1.48 -1.44
N LEU A 76 -7.32 0.25 -1.06
CA LEU A 76 -5.95 -0.25 -1.21
C LEU A 76 -5.54 -0.40 -2.70
N ALA A 77 -6.45 -0.87 -3.56
CA ALA A 77 -6.20 -0.96 -5.00
C ALA A 77 -5.95 0.42 -5.62
N THR A 78 -6.77 1.41 -5.25
CA THR A 78 -6.64 2.79 -5.75
C THR A 78 -5.33 3.42 -5.29
N PHE A 79 -4.99 3.27 -4.02
CA PHE A 79 -3.73 3.75 -3.46
C PHE A 79 -2.51 3.21 -4.20
N HIS A 80 -2.43 1.89 -4.35
CA HIS A 80 -1.31 1.26 -5.05
C HIS A 80 -1.27 1.60 -6.55
N THR A 81 -2.42 1.78 -7.19
CA THR A 81 -2.49 2.24 -8.59
C THR A 81 -1.92 3.65 -8.72
N ALA A 82 -2.32 4.57 -7.84
CA ALA A 82 -1.83 5.95 -7.84
C ALA A 82 -0.31 6.00 -7.61
N LEU A 83 0.21 5.20 -6.68
CA LEU A 83 1.66 5.11 -6.44
C LEU A 83 2.43 4.49 -7.60
N ALA A 84 1.88 3.48 -8.27
CA ALA A 84 2.47 2.94 -9.48
C ALA A 84 2.55 4.01 -10.58
N MET A 85 1.46 4.76 -10.81
CA MET A 85 1.43 5.86 -11.79
C MET A 85 2.41 6.99 -11.43
N ALA A 86 2.50 7.36 -10.16
CA ALA A 86 3.49 8.33 -9.70
C ALA A 86 4.92 7.82 -9.92
N SER A 87 5.17 6.54 -9.68
CA SER A 87 6.48 5.91 -9.88
C SER A 87 6.90 5.85 -11.35
N VAL A 88 5.95 5.67 -12.29
CA VAL A 88 6.22 5.78 -13.74
C VAL A 88 6.76 7.17 -14.08
N GLN A 89 6.17 8.23 -13.53
CA GLN A 89 6.64 9.60 -13.77
C GLN A 89 8.04 9.82 -13.20
N MET A 90 8.33 9.21 -12.05
CA MET A 90 9.63 9.34 -11.38
C MET A 90 10.74 8.52 -12.04
N LEU A 91 10.44 7.46 -12.79
CA LEU A 91 11.46 6.65 -13.48
C LEU A 91 12.31 7.50 -14.43
N ALA A 92 11.70 8.41 -15.17
CA ALA A 92 12.43 9.32 -16.07
C ALA A 92 13.37 10.29 -15.32
N ALA A 93 13.12 10.51 -14.03
CA ALA A 93 13.92 11.34 -13.13
C ALA A 93 14.88 10.52 -12.23
N GLY A 94 15.14 9.25 -12.57
CA GLY A 94 16.04 8.38 -11.80
C GLY A 94 15.37 7.66 -10.62
N GLY A 95 14.04 7.59 -10.60
CA GLY A 95 13.27 6.86 -9.61
C GLY A 95 13.55 5.34 -9.60
N SER A 96 13.19 4.69 -8.50
CA SER A 96 13.45 3.26 -8.31
C SER A 96 12.46 2.37 -9.08
N LEU A 97 12.97 1.54 -9.99
CA LEU A 97 12.17 0.51 -10.66
C LEU A 97 11.55 -0.49 -9.66
N ALA A 98 12.24 -0.79 -8.56
CA ALA A 98 11.72 -1.70 -7.54
C ALA A 98 10.44 -1.15 -6.91
N VAL A 99 10.37 0.16 -6.65
CA VAL A 99 9.18 0.83 -6.09
C VAL A 99 8.00 0.72 -7.07
N LEU A 100 8.23 0.97 -8.37
CA LEU A 100 7.20 0.79 -9.39
C LEU A 100 6.67 -0.65 -9.39
N LEU A 101 7.56 -1.64 -9.43
CA LEU A 101 7.19 -3.05 -9.53
C LEU A 101 6.37 -3.50 -8.32
N ILE A 102 6.77 -3.11 -7.11
CA ILE A 102 6.08 -3.49 -5.87
C ILE A 102 4.66 -2.91 -5.84
N HIS A 103 4.49 -1.60 -6.09
CA HIS A 103 3.15 -1.02 -6.05
C HIS A 103 2.28 -1.47 -7.23
N THR A 104 2.86 -1.74 -8.41
CA THR A 104 2.12 -2.32 -9.53
C THR A 104 1.61 -3.72 -9.20
N ALA A 105 2.46 -4.58 -8.61
CA ALA A 105 2.07 -5.92 -8.19
C ALA A 105 0.95 -5.88 -7.15
N LEU A 106 1.08 -5.03 -6.12
CA LEU A 106 0.04 -4.86 -5.10
C LEU A 106 -1.26 -4.31 -5.70
N ALA A 107 -1.19 -3.33 -6.60
CA ALA A 107 -2.37 -2.80 -7.29
C ALA A 107 -3.12 -3.90 -8.04
N VAL A 108 -2.41 -4.71 -8.83
CA VAL A 108 -2.99 -5.84 -9.57
C VAL A 108 -3.62 -6.85 -8.61
N LEU A 109 -2.90 -7.24 -7.55
CA LEU A 109 -3.40 -8.21 -6.57
C LEU A 109 -4.66 -7.71 -5.85
N PHE A 110 -4.71 -6.43 -5.46
CA PHE A 110 -5.89 -5.84 -4.84
C PHE A 110 -7.06 -5.71 -5.80
N TRP A 111 -6.84 -5.38 -7.07
CA TRP A 111 -7.90 -5.40 -8.09
C TRP A 111 -8.43 -6.81 -8.33
N VAL A 112 -7.55 -7.81 -8.44
CA VAL A 112 -7.93 -9.22 -8.57
C VAL A 112 -8.78 -9.65 -7.38
N LEU A 113 -8.38 -9.32 -6.15
CA LEU A 113 -9.16 -9.60 -4.95
C LEU A 113 -10.51 -8.85 -4.98
N PHE A 114 -10.52 -7.57 -5.33
CA PHE A 114 -11.73 -6.75 -5.37
C PHE A 114 -12.79 -7.35 -6.31
N PHE A 115 -12.42 -7.68 -7.55
CA PHE A 115 -13.36 -8.23 -8.53
C PHE A 115 -13.80 -9.66 -8.19
N ASN A 116 -12.97 -10.42 -7.46
CA ASN A 116 -13.27 -11.80 -7.08
C ASN A 116 -13.80 -11.95 -5.64
N ARG A 117 -14.16 -10.86 -4.95
CA ARG A 117 -14.55 -10.89 -3.54
C ARG A 117 -15.77 -11.74 -3.21
N ARG A 118 -16.66 -11.97 -4.19
CA ARG A 118 -17.79 -12.91 -4.06
C ARG A 118 -17.36 -14.36 -3.79
N GLN A 119 -16.12 -14.73 -4.07
CA GLN A 119 -15.63 -16.10 -3.86
C GLN A 119 -15.27 -16.41 -2.40
N TRP A 120 -15.29 -15.43 -1.49
CA TRP A 120 -15.07 -15.69 -0.06
C TRP A 120 -15.93 -14.83 0.87
N CYS A 121 -16.38 -13.65 0.43
CA CYS A 121 -17.26 -12.82 1.23
C CYS A 121 -18.67 -13.41 1.31
N VAL A 122 -19.29 -13.24 2.47
CA VAL A 122 -20.72 -13.41 2.72
C VAL A 122 -21.41 -12.04 2.67
N GLU A 123 -22.70 -12.03 2.32
CA GLU A 123 -23.52 -10.81 2.29
C GLU A 123 -23.83 -10.25 3.67
#